data_AF-A0A945HUM7-F1
#
_entry.id   AF-A0A945HUM7-F1
#
_cell.length_a   1.000
_cell.length_b   1.000
_cell.length_c   1.000
_cell.angle_alpha   90.00
_cell.angle_beta   90.00
_cell.angle_gamma   90.00
#
_symmetry.space_group_name_H-M   'P 1'
#
loop_
_entity.id
_entity.type
_entity.pdbx_description
1 polymer ?
#
loop_
_entity_poly.entity_id
_entity_poly.type
_entity_poly.pdbx_seq_one_letter_code
_entity_poly.pdbx_strand_id
1 'polypeptide(L)'
;MLIENKKTFLLVTSSENTFSNFFDAFVKDQKKFEKENIVVQVSDTIKATTKDLFSFLNIAKQKKQNGTSFVLINSIINIRDFPENFNIVPTMQEAEDIIEMETIERELGF
;
A
#
# COMPACT_ATOMS: atom_id res chain seq x y z
N MET A 1 -12.87 -6.02 -3.24
CA MET A 1 -11.50 -6.11 -2.75
C MET A 1 -11.09 -7.56 -2.88
N LEU A 2 -10.02 -7.82 -3.60
CA LEU A 2 -9.39 -9.13 -3.73
C LEU A 2 -8.11 -9.13 -2.90
N ILE A 3 -7.86 -10.24 -2.21
CA ILE A 3 -6.69 -10.40 -1.35
C ILE A 3 -5.94 -11.65 -1.79
N GLU A 4 -4.67 -11.49 -2.12
CA GLU A 4 -3.77 -12.57 -2.48
C GLU A 4 -2.61 -12.63 -1.48
N ASN A 5 -2.32 -13.82 -0.97
CA ASN A 5 -1.15 -14.05 -0.12
C ASN A 5 0.07 -14.25 -1.03
N LYS A 6 1.02 -13.31 -1.01
CA LYS A 6 2.35 -13.51 -1.59
C LYS A 6 3.30 -14.00 -0.50
N LYS A 7 4.52 -14.37 -0.90
CA LYS A 7 5.52 -14.93 0.02
C LYS A 7 5.92 -13.95 1.12
N THR A 8 5.99 -12.66 0.82
CA THR A 8 6.56 -11.62 1.70
C THR A 8 5.58 -10.51 2.06
N PHE A 9 4.38 -10.48 1.46
CA PHE A 9 3.35 -9.47 1.69
C PHE A 9 1.96 -9.98 1.28
N LEU A 10 0.93 -9.28 1.71
CA LEU A 10 -0.43 -9.39 1.18
C LEU A 10 -0.64 -8.39 0.06
N LEU A 11 -1.05 -8.89 -1.10
CA LEU A 11 -1.51 -8.05 -2.20
C LEU A 11 -3.01 -7.80 -2.05
N VAL A 12 -3.38 -6.53 -1.96
CA VAL A 12 -4.76 -6.09 -1.88
C VAL A 12 -5.11 -5.29 -3.14
N THR A 13 -5.98 -5.85 -3.96
CA THR A 13 -6.39 -5.24 -5.22
C THR A 13 -7.83 -4.77 -5.14
N SER A 14 -8.11 -3.55 -5.59
CA SER A 14 -9.48 -3.06 -5.65
C SER A 14 -10.28 -3.82 -6.71
N SER A 15 -11.47 -4.29 -6.36
CA SER A 15 -12.43 -4.90 -7.31
C SER A 15 -13.79 -4.17 -7.30
N GLU A 16 -13.86 -3.07 -6.56
CA GLU A 16 -15.02 -2.21 -6.41
C GLU A 16 -15.12 -1.22 -7.57
N ASN A 17 -16.32 -0.64 -7.73
CA ASN A 17 -16.57 0.35 -8.78
C ASN A 17 -16.05 1.76 -8.44
N THR A 18 -15.76 2.04 -7.16
CA THR A 18 -15.34 3.36 -6.69
C THR A 18 -14.23 3.24 -5.65
N PHE A 19 -13.41 4.29 -5.55
CA PHE A 19 -12.35 4.37 -4.55
C PHE A 19 -12.91 4.32 -3.12
N SER A 20 -13.96 5.07 -2.82
CA SER A 20 -14.55 5.10 -1.47
C SER A 20 -14.97 3.72 -1.00
N ASN A 21 -15.66 2.94 -1.85
CA ASN A 21 -16.10 1.60 -1.49
C ASN A 21 -14.91 0.68 -1.22
N PHE A 22 -13.86 0.78 -2.04
CA PHE A 22 -12.62 0.04 -1.83
C PHE A 22 -11.93 0.45 -0.53
N PHE A 23 -11.78 1.75 -0.28
CA PHE A 23 -11.11 2.27 0.91
C PHE A 23 -11.85 1.88 2.18
N ASP A 24 -13.19 1.96 2.19
CA ASP A 24 -14.01 1.56 3.34
C ASP A 24 -13.88 0.05 3.62
N ALA A 25 -13.87 -0.78 2.58
CA ALA A 25 -13.62 -2.22 2.70
C ALA A 25 -12.21 -2.50 3.25
N PHE A 26 -11.20 -1.81 2.72
CA PHE A 26 -9.83 -1.92 3.18
C PHE A 26 -9.67 -1.52 4.65
N VAL A 27 -10.22 -0.37 5.06
CA VAL A 27 -10.13 0.12 6.45
C VAL A 27 -10.83 -0.82 7.43
N LYS A 28 -11.91 -1.48 7.01
CA LYS A 28 -12.62 -2.47 7.82
C LYS A 28 -11.76 -3.72 8.07
N ASP A 29 -11.00 -4.15 7.07
CA ASP A 29 -10.24 -5.41 7.12
C ASP A 29 -8.76 -5.24 7.48
N GLN A 30 -8.15 -4.07 7.31
CA GLN A 30 -6.71 -3.85 7.51
C GLN A 30 -6.21 -4.27 8.89
N LYS A 31 -7.07 -4.19 9.92
CA LYS A 31 -6.73 -4.61 11.30
C LYS A 31 -6.44 -6.10 11.40
N LYS A 32 -7.02 -6.92 10.52
CA LYS A 32 -6.77 -8.36 10.45
C LYS A 32 -5.36 -8.67 9.95
N PHE A 33 -4.75 -7.72 9.25
CA PHE A 33 -3.48 -7.87 8.56
C PHE A 33 -2.37 -7.07 9.23
N GLU A 34 -2.52 -6.70 10.50
CA GLU A 34 -1.61 -5.78 11.21
C GLU A 34 -0.15 -6.21 11.11
N LYS A 35 0.13 -7.52 11.21
CA LYS A 35 1.47 -8.12 11.20
C LYS A 35 2.04 -8.39 9.80
N GLU A 36 1.27 -8.15 8.75
CA GLU A 36 1.68 -8.41 7.38
C GLU A 36 2.19 -7.14 6.71
N ASN A 37 3.21 -7.29 5.86
CA ASN A 37 3.48 -6.28 4.84
C ASN A 37 2.29 -6.20 3.87
N ILE A 38 1.95 -5.02 3.39
CA ILE A 38 0.81 -4.84 2.50
C ILE A 38 1.24 -4.07 1.25
N VAL A 39 0.88 -4.62 0.09
CA VAL A 39 0.90 -3.90 -1.17
C VAL A 39 -0.54 -3.66 -1.60
N VAL A 40 -0.89 -2.40 -1.84
CA VAL A 40 -2.21 -2.01 -2.34
C VAL A 40 -2.10 -1.66 -3.81
N GLN A 41 -2.91 -2.29 -4.65
CA GLN A 41 -3.05 -1.93 -6.05
C GLN A 41 -4.47 -1.42 -6.31
N VAL A 42 -4.57 -0.13 -6.64
CA VAL A 42 -5.83 0.45 -7.10
C VAL A 42 -5.97 0.15 -8.59
N SER A 43 -7.10 -0.42 -8.98
CA SER A 43 -7.43 -0.75 -10.37
C SER A 43 -7.45 0.52 -11.22
N ASP A 44 -6.89 0.46 -12.42
CA ASP A 44 -6.87 1.58 -13.37
C ASP A 44 -8.28 2.04 -13.79
N THR A 45 -9.28 1.17 -13.61
CA THR A 45 -10.70 1.50 -13.84
C THR A 45 -11.25 2.48 -12.80
N ILE A 46 -10.63 2.57 -11.62
CA ILE A 46 -10.96 3.53 -10.57
C ILE A 46 -10.11 4.78 -10.78
N LYS A 47 -10.76 5.88 -11.18
CA LYS A 47 -10.12 7.20 -11.25
C LYS A 47 -9.90 7.78 -9.85
N ALA A 48 -8.95 7.23 -9.11
CA ALA A 48 -8.55 7.75 -7.80
C ALA A 48 -7.86 9.11 -7.95
N THR A 49 -8.28 10.08 -7.14
CA THR A 49 -7.66 11.41 -7.08
C THR A 49 -6.43 11.39 -6.17
N THR A 50 -5.58 12.42 -6.24
CA THR A 50 -4.47 12.61 -5.29
C THR A 50 -4.97 12.57 -3.84
N LYS A 51 -6.11 13.21 -3.55
CA LYS A 51 -6.72 13.23 -2.22
C LYS A 51 -7.16 11.84 -1.76
N ASP A 52 -7.72 11.05 -2.66
CA ASP A 52 -8.12 9.67 -2.39
C ASP A 52 -6.91 8.86 -1.93
N LEU A 53 -5.83 8.87 -2.72
CA LEU A 53 -4.61 8.12 -2.41
C LEU A 53 -3.92 8.63 -1.13
N PHE A 54 -4.01 9.93 -0.83
CA PHE A 54 -3.51 10.52 0.42
C PHE A 54 -4.19 9.91 1.66
N SER A 55 -5.39 9.33 1.51
CA SER A 55 -6.10 8.65 2.61
C SER A 55 -5.36 7.42 3.14
N PHE A 56 -4.47 6.83 2.35
CA PHE A 56 -3.61 5.72 2.79
C PHE A 56 -2.40 6.16 3.61
N LEU A 57 -2.02 7.45 3.61
CA LEU A 57 -0.80 7.94 4.25
C LEU A 57 -0.74 7.58 5.74
N ASN A 58 -1.85 7.75 6.46
CA ASN A 58 -1.89 7.42 7.88
C ASN A 58 -1.72 5.92 8.14
N ILE A 59 -2.24 5.09 7.24
CA ILE A 59 -2.11 3.63 7.33
C ILE A 59 -0.66 3.22 7.05
N ALA A 60 -0.02 3.82 6.05
CA ALA A 60 1.39 3.57 5.77
C ALA A 60 2.30 3.90 6.96
N LYS A 61 2.03 5.03 7.63
CA LYS A 61 2.75 5.41 8.86
C LYS A 61 2.54 4.41 9.99
N GLN A 62 1.30 3.97 10.22
CA GLN A 62 0.99 2.97 11.25
C GLN A 62 1.68 1.63 10.96
N LYS A 63 1.70 1.21 9.69
CA LYS A 63 2.40 -0.01 9.28
C LYS A 63 3.88 0.02 9.60
N LYS A 64 4.55 1.12 9.24
CA LYS A 64 5.96 1.34 9.54
C LYS A 64 6.25 1.32 11.04
N GLN A 65 5.41 1.97 11.85
CA GLN A 65 5.52 1.94 13.32
C GLN A 65 5.35 0.54 13.91
N ASN A 66 4.54 -0.31 13.27
CA ASN A 66 4.33 -1.70 13.67
C ASN A 66 5.41 -2.66 13.14
N GLY A 67 6.48 -2.15 12.53
CA GLY A 67 7.57 -2.97 11.99
C GLY A 67 7.21 -3.71 10.70
N THR A 68 6.21 -3.20 9.96
CA THR A 68 5.77 -3.76 8.68
C THR A 68 5.78 -2.67 7.61
N SER A 69 5.66 -3.08 6.36
CA SER A 69 5.79 -2.20 5.20
C SER A 69 4.42 -1.98 4.55
N PHE A 70 4.22 -0.81 3.96
CA PHE A 70 3.04 -0.50 3.14
C PHE A 70 3.49 0.15 1.85
N VAL A 71 3.07 -0.39 0.72
CA VAL A 71 3.38 0.18 -0.61
C VAL A 71 2.09 0.32 -1.42
N LEU A 72 1.91 1.49 -2.03
CA LEU A 72 0.81 1.75 -2.95
C LEU A 72 1.31 1.69 -4.39
N ILE A 73 0.68 0.85 -5.21
CA ILE A 73 0.93 0.80 -6.65
C ILE A 73 -0.03 1.77 -7.35
N ASN A 74 0.53 2.78 -8.02
CA ASN A 74 -0.20 3.67 -8.91
C ASN A 74 0.75 4.28 -9.96
N SER A 75 0.43 4.11 -11.24
CA SER A 75 1.27 4.57 -12.37
C SER A 75 0.91 5.97 -12.88
N ILE A 76 -0.19 6.56 -12.40
CA ILE A 76 -0.81 7.75 -13.00
C ILE A 76 -0.44 9.02 -12.23
N ILE A 77 -0.19 8.92 -10.92
CA ILE A 77 0.01 10.09 -10.06
C ILE A 77 1.45 10.61 -10.03
N ASN A 78 1.58 11.90 -9.74
CA ASN A 78 2.87 12.52 -9.46
C ASN A 78 3.28 12.28 -8.01
N ILE A 79 4.27 11.42 -7.80
CA ILE A 79 4.82 11.09 -6.47
C ILE A 79 5.31 12.31 -5.69
N ARG A 80 5.68 13.41 -6.36
CA ARG A 80 6.14 14.66 -5.71
C ARG A 80 5.04 15.37 -4.92
N ASP A 81 3.78 15.00 -5.11
CA ASP A 81 2.66 15.54 -4.36
C ASP A 81 2.49 14.87 -2.98
N PHE A 82 3.31 13.87 -2.68
CA PHE A 82 3.24 13.05 -1.47
C PHE A 82 4.52 13.16 -0.62
N PRO A 83 4.44 12.92 0.70
CA PRO A 83 5.62 12.84 1.55
C PRO A 83 6.58 11.73 1.11
N GLU A 84 7.89 11.96 1.23
CA GLU A 84 8.93 10.99 0.84
C GLU A 84 8.82 9.64 1.57
N ASN A 85 8.25 9.63 2.77
CA ASN A 85 8.05 8.41 3.56
C ASN A 85 6.76 7.66 3.23
N PHE A 86 6.09 8.03 2.14
CA PHE A 86 4.93 7.31 1.63
C PHE A 86 5.31 6.57 0.35
N ASN A 87 5.52 5.27 0.49
CA ASN A 87 5.96 4.43 -0.62
C ASN A 87 4.84 4.29 -1.66
N ILE A 88 4.96 5.04 -2.76
CA ILE A 88 4.11 4.96 -3.93
C ILE A 88 4.99 4.64 -5.13
N VAL A 89 4.65 3.59 -5.86
CA VAL A 89 5.44 3.09 -6.99
C VAL A 89 4.54 2.79 -8.19
N PRO A 90 5.03 2.87 -9.44
CA PRO A 90 4.22 2.57 -10.61
C PRO A 90 4.01 1.07 -10.87
N THR A 91 4.89 0.19 -10.36
CA THR A 91 4.86 -1.23 -10.73
C THR A 91 4.89 -2.18 -9.53
N MET A 92 4.47 -3.44 -9.77
CA MET A 92 4.59 -4.52 -8.78
C MET A 92 6.04 -4.80 -8.41
N GLN A 93 6.96 -4.79 -9.39
CA GLN A 93 8.37 -5.07 -9.15
C GLN A 93 8.98 -4.09 -8.16
N GLU A 94 8.75 -2.79 -8.36
CA GLU A 94 9.26 -1.77 -7.42
C GLU A 94 8.61 -1.91 -6.03
N ALA A 95 7.35 -2.36 -5.96
CA ALA A 95 6.72 -2.63 -4.68
C ALA A 95 7.43 -3.78 -3.96
N GLU A 96 7.75 -4.86 -4.66
CA GLU A 96 8.53 -5.98 -4.13
C GLU A 96 9.92 -5.53 -3.67
N ASP A 97 10.61 -4.73 -4.49
CA ASP A 97 11.93 -4.19 -4.18
C ASP A 97 11.92 -3.33 -2.89
N ILE A 98 10.89 -2.49 -2.69
CA ILE A 98 10.73 -1.70 -1.47
C ILE A 98 10.44 -2.58 -0.25
N ILE A 99 9.59 -3.60 -0.38
CA ILE A 99 9.31 -4.54 0.71
C ILE A 99 10.60 -5.26 1.14
N GLU A 100 11.40 -5.71 0.17
CA GLU A 100 12.67 -6.37 0.43
C GLU A 100 13.66 -5.43 1.11
N MET A 101 13.84 -4.22 0.56
CA MET A 101 14.74 -3.20 1.11
C MET A 101 14.37 -2.84 2.55
N GLU A 102 13.11 -2.50 2.84
CA GLU A 102 12.68 -2.14 4.21
C GLU A 102 12.77 -3.35 5.17
N THR A 103 12.65 -4.58 4.67
CA THR A 103 12.84 -5.79 5.50
C THR A 103 14.29 -5.95 5.90
N ILE A 104 15.22 -5.79 4.95
CA ILE A 104 16.66 -5.84 5.23
C ILE A 104 17.06 -4.73 6.22
N GLU A 105 16.57 -3.50 6.03
CA GLU A 105 16.83 -2.38 6.95
C GLU A 105 16.41 -2.71 8.39
N ARG A 106 15.20 -3.27 8.58
CA ARG A 106 14.71 -3.69 9.90
C ARG A 106 15.54 -4.82 10.51
N GLU A 107 15.95 -5.81 9.71
CA GLU A 107 16.79 -6.92 10.17
C GLU A 107 18.17 -6.43 10.62
N LEU A 108 18.68 -5.38 10.00
CA LEU A 108 19.92 -4.70 10.37
C LEU A 108 19.76 -3.71 11.54
N GLY A 109 18.53 -3.47 12.01
CA GLY A 109 18.23 -2.60 13.15
C GLY A 109 18.26 -1.10 12.84
N PHE A 110 18.04 -0.72 11.58
CA PHE A 110 17.90 0.68 11.14
C PHE A 110 16.44 1.14 11.11
#